data_AF-A0A1V5TEL7-F1
#
_entry.id   AF-A0A1V5TEL7-F1
#
_cell.length_a   1.000
_cell.length_b   1.000
_cell.length_c   1.000
_cell.angle_alpha   90.00
_cell.angle_beta   90.00
_cell.angle_gamma   90.00
#
_symmetry.space_group_name_H-M   'P 1'
#
loop_
_entity.id
_entity.type
_entity.pdbx_description
1 polymer ?
#
loop_
_entity_poly.entity_id
_entity_poly.type
_entity_poly.pdbx_seq_one_letter_code
_entity_poly.pdbx_strand_id
1 'polypeptide(L)'
;MSKNPQLLALVEKKTAYVTHAQNQIAGAAARVCPGTEPFVFCTNNQELLKKLTAAFTQTDTVILAVECPLFLQTKNLLFKALGLKREISKDIVQLLSGGDAQAPENGFAGQAEVPKGSSVFLSEDGLYAGFAVVSGKQHLIVLPLDAVRIDAVIANGFFDYLRALYPGGESAPAAAGPAAVTPQAEKACEALKAKNMTVAVASTKTSCFLEAAAKNAPAAGDCLAFVECDVEKGEKTHKEHIAALAFAALKQKGSNLGAAMSNVFVSETDSSKVFVFVAVADAQRTRVAKIFAEPGETPRQLIDVAVESLLDMLADYAERNGFAGFENSAPPAPPAAGSGLLPTAAIALICAAAAALSAAVGWMVR
;
A
#
# COMPACT_ATOMS: atom_id res chain seq x y z
N MET A 1 -29.37 -1.90 25.05
CA MET A 1 -28.44 -2.85 24.40
C MET A 1 -27.62 -2.07 23.42
N SER A 2 -26.29 -2.20 23.48
CA SER A 2 -25.38 -1.34 22.70
C SER A 2 -25.71 -1.48 21.22
N LYS A 3 -26.05 -0.36 20.57
CA LYS A 3 -26.31 -0.33 19.13
C LYS A 3 -25.01 -0.44 18.32
N ASN A 4 -23.85 -0.23 18.93
CA ASN A 4 -22.60 -0.10 18.20
C ASN A 4 -21.95 -1.47 17.97
N PRO A 5 -21.30 -1.68 16.81
CA PRO A 5 -20.62 -2.93 16.53
C PRO A 5 -19.40 -3.10 17.46
N GLN A 6 -19.10 -4.35 17.83
CA GLN A 6 -17.82 -4.66 18.49
C GLN A 6 -16.75 -4.99 17.45
N LEU A 7 -15.58 -4.38 17.61
CA LEU A 7 -14.42 -4.58 16.74
C LEU A 7 -13.44 -5.58 17.39
N LEU A 8 -13.22 -6.72 16.74
CA LEU A 8 -12.24 -7.73 17.13
C LEU A 8 -11.12 -7.81 16.08
N ALA A 9 -9.87 -7.97 16.50
CA ALA A 9 -8.75 -8.14 15.59
C ALA A 9 -7.92 -9.37 15.96
N LEU A 10 -7.72 -10.29 15.00
CA LEU A 10 -6.77 -11.39 15.13
C LEU A 10 -5.47 -11.01 14.41
N VAL A 11 -4.41 -10.79 15.18
CA VAL A 11 -3.10 -10.35 14.69
C VAL A 11 -1.99 -11.16 15.36
N GLU A 12 -0.99 -11.56 14.59
CA GLU A 12 0.22 -12.20 15.11
C GLU A 12 1.22 -11.15 15.58
N LYS A 13 1.39 -10.09 14.79
CA LYS A 13 2.32 -9.00 15.12
C LYS A 13 1.71 -7.65 14.76
N LYS A 14 1.77 -6.71 15.70
CA LYS A 14 1.35 -5.33 15.41
C LYS A 14 2.38 -4.66 14.52
N THR A 15 2.02 -4.44 13.27
CA THR A 15 2.81 -3.70 12.28
C THR A 15 2.11 -2.40 11.90
N ALA A 16 2.82 -1.50 11.23
CA ALA A 16 2.22 -0.27 10.69
C ALA A 16 1.11 -0.59 9.67
N TYR A 17 1.28 -1.61 8.83
CA TYR A 17 0.28 -2.07 7.86
C TYR A 17 -1.01 -2.54 8.53
N VAL A 18 -0.87 -3.37 9.57
CA VAL A 18 -2.01 -3.87 10.36
C VAL A 18 -2.74 -2.71 11.03
N THR A 19 -1.99 -1.78 11.63
CA THR A 19 -2.56 -0.61 12.31
C THR A 19 -3.31 0.29 11.31
N HIS A 20 -2.78 0.45 10.10
CA HIS A 20 -3.43 1.23 9.04
C HIS A 20 -4.78 0.60 8.64
N ALA A 21 -4.81 -0.69 8.31
CA ALA A 21 -6.04 -1.37 7.94
C ALA A 21 -7.09 -1.35 9.08
N GLN A 22 -6.64 -1.47 10.34
CA GLN A 22 -7.51 -1.30 11.50
C GLN A 22 -8.13 0.10 11.55
N ASN A 23 -7.34 1.15 11.36
CA ASN A 23 -7.84 2.52 11.40
C ASN A 23 -8.87 2.77 10.29
N GLN A 24 -8.68 2.20 9.10
CA GLN A 24 -9.65 2.31 8.00
C GLN A 24 -10.97 1.64 8.34
N ILE A 25 -10.93 0.42 8.86
CA ILE A 25 -12.15 -0.32 9.27
C ILE A 25 -12.86 0.40 10.41
N ALA A 26 -12.11 0.81 11.45
CA ALA A 26 -12.66 1.53 12.59
C ALA A 26 -13.24 2.89 12.18
N GLY A 27 -12.56 3.61 11.29
CA GLY A 27 -13.04 4.87 10.72
C GLY A 27 -14.34 4.69 9.94
N ALA A 28 -14.41 3.69 9.05
CA ALA A 28 -15.62 3.35 8.32
C ALA A 28 -16.79 3.00 9.27
N ALA A 29 -16.54 2.21 10.32
CA ALA A 29 -17.53 1.87 11.32
C ALA A 29 -17.98 3.07 12.17
N ALA A 30 -17.04 3.91 12.62
CA ALA A 30 -17.31 5.07 13.47
C ALA A 30 -18.16 6.15 12.78
N ARG A 31 -18.06 6.26 11.46
CA ARG A 31 -18.88 7.18 10.65
C ARG A 31 -20.35 6.79 10.62
N VAL A 32 -20.62 5.49 10.58
CA VAL A 32 -21.98 4.97 10.61
C VAL A 32 -22.51 4.90 12.05
N CYS A 33 -21.62 4.56 12.99
CA CYS A 33 -21.92 4.36 14.40
C CYS A 33 -20.98 5.23 15.27
N PRO A 34 -21.29 6.51 15.52
CA PRO A 34 -20.50 7.39 16.38
C PRO A 34 -20.54 6.85 17.82
N GLY A 35 -19.41 6.31 18.29
CA GLY A 35 -19.29 5.56 19.54
C GLY A 35 -18.84 4.11 19.38
N THR A 36 -18.36 3.73 18.20
CA THR A 36 -17.65 2.46 17.99
C THR A 36 -16.37 2.44 18.83
N GLU A 37 -16.23 1.42 19.67
CA GLU A 37 -15.05 1.22 20.52
C GLU A 37 -13.84 0.71 19.71
N PRO A 38 -12.60 0.93 20.18
CA PRO A 38 -11.40 0.46 19.49
C PRO A 38 -11.33 -1.07 19.44
N PHE A 39 -10.48 -1.58 18.54
CA PHE A 39 -10.27 -3.01 18.36
C PHE A 39 -9.81 -3.73 19.65
N VAL A 40 -10.49 -4.83 19.96
CA VAL A 40 -10.05 -5.79 20.96
C VAL A 40 -9.19 -6.86 20.28
N PHE A 41 -7.92 -6.91 20.67
CA PHE A 41 -6.95 -7.84 20.09
C PHE A 41 -7.13 -9.27 20.58
N CYS A 42 -6.93 -10.21 19.67
CA CYS A 42 -6.85 -11.65 19.91
C CYS A 42 -5.49 -12.11 19.40
N THR A 43 -4.80 -12.93 20.20
CA THR A 43 -3.47 -13.45 19.85
C THR A 43 -3.53 -14.87 19.28
N ASN A 44 -4.64 -15.57 19.47
CA ASN A 44 -4.83 -16.93 19.00
C ASN A 44 -6.31 -17.26 18.78
N ASN A 45 -6.56 -18.39 18.11
CA ASN A 45 -7.90 -18.86 17.74
C ASN A 45 -8.80 -19.19 18.93
N GLN A 46 -8.27 -19.67 20.06
CA GLN A 46 -9.07 -19.98 21.26
C GLN A 46 -9.58 -18.70 21.92
N GLU A 47 -8.70 -17.71 22.05
CA GLU A 47 -9.04 -16.37 22.53
C GLU A 47 -10.07 -15.71 21.62
N LEU A 48 -9.87 -15.83 20.29
CA LEU A 48 -10.81 -15.32 19.30
C LEU A 48 -12.21 -15.90 19.50
N LEU A 49 -12.39 -17.22 19.54
CA LEU A 49 -13.71 -17.83 19.70
C LEU A 49 -14.37 -17.47 21.03
N LYS A 50 -13.59 -17.37 22.11
CA LYS A 50 -14.08 -16.93 23.42
C LYS A 50 -14.58 -15.48 23.38
N LYS A 51 -13.79 -14.56 22.79
CA LYS A 51 -14.18 -13.15 22.66
C LYS A 51 -15.31 -12.95 21.68
N LEU A 52 -15.36 -13.71 20.59
CA LEU A 52 -16.46 -13.71 19.63
C LEU A 52 -17.78 -14.08 20.30
N THR A 53 -17.78 -15.16 21.11
CA THR A 53 -18.96 -15.57 21.88
C THR A 53 -19.38 -14.51 22.88
N ALA A 54 -18.41 -13.91 23.59
CA ALA A 54 -18.69 -12.82 24.53
C ALA A 54 -19.27 -11.58 23.81
N ALA A 55 -18.74 -11.22 22.64
CA ALA A 55 -19.18 -10.07 21.86
C ALA A 55 -20.66 -10.19 21.42
N PHE A 56 -21.06 -11.38 20.98
CA PHE A 56 -22.44 -11.67 20.58
C PHE A 56 -23.45 -11.70 21.74
N THR A 57 -22.99 -11.73 22.99
CA THR A 57 -23.89 -11.55 24.15
C THR A 57 -24.18 -10.07 24.46
N GLN A 58 -23.34 -9.17 23.95
CA GLN A 58 -23.40 -7.73 24.22
C GLN A 58 -23.92 -6.92 23.03
N THR A 59 -23.70 -7.42 21.81
CA THR A 59 -24.00 -6.73 20.56
C THR A 59 -24.52 -7.68 19.50
N ASP A 60 -25.35 -7.16 18.60
CA ASP A 60 -25.86 -7.92 17.44
C ASP A 60 -24.82 -7.95 16.30
N THR A 61 -23.95 -6.95 16.19
CA THR A 61 -22.97 -6.85 15.10
C THR A 61 -21.54 -6.96 15.64
N VAL A 62 -20.77 -7.91 15.09
CA VAL A 62 -19.35 -8.05 15.38
C VAL A 62 -18.55 -7.96 14.08
N ILE A 63 -17.55 -7.08 14.06
CA ILE A 63 -16.60 -6.92 12.96
C ILE A 63 -15.28 -7.56 13.40
N LEU A 64 -14.91 -8.64 12.72
CA LEU A 64 -13.67 -9.38 12.92
C LEU A 64 -12.69 -9.04 11.80
N ALA A 65 -11.61 -8.34 12.14
CA ALA A 65 -10.51 -8.08 11.24
C ALA A 65 -9.38 -9.10 11.45
N VAL A 66 -8.84 -9.67 10.38
CA VAL A 66 -7.84 -10.77 10.46
C VAL A 66 -6.64 -10.48 9.56
N GLU A 67 -5.45 -10.69 10.08
CA GLU A 67 -4.19 -10.58 9.31
C GLU A 67 -4.14 -11.55 8.12
N CYS A 68 -3.59 -11.12 6.99
CA CYS A 68 -3.57 -11.91 5.74
C CYS A 68 -2.99 -13.33 5.89
N PRO A 69 -1.87 -13.56 6.61
CA PRO A 69 -1.34 -14.90 6.85
C PRO A 69 -2.33 -15.80 7.60
N LEU A 70 -3.17 -15.23 8.45
CA LEU A 70 -4.16 -15.95 9.26
C LEU A 70 -5.54 -16.02 8.62
N PHE A 71 -5.80 -15.23 7.57
CA PHE A 71 -7.13 -14.98 7.05
C PHE A 71 -7.84 -16.26 6.58
N LEU A 72 -7.18 -17.05 5.72
CA LEU A 72 -7.77 -18.28 5.18
C LEU A 72 -7.94 -19.37 6.25
N GLN A 73 -6.99 -19.49 7.18
CA GLN A 73 -7.09 -20.43 8.30
C GLN A 73 -8.26 -20.06 9.21
N THR A 74 -8.40 -18.77 9.52
CA THR A 74 -9.48 -18.24 10.37
C THR A 74 -10.84 -18.39 9.68
N LYS A 75 -10.92 -18.11 8.38
CA LYS A 75 -12.12 -18.35 7.58
C LYS A 75 -12.57 -19.82 7.65
N ASN A 76 -11.65 -20.76 7.47
CA ASN A 76 -11.92 -22.19 7.60
C ASN A 76 -12.34 -22.60 9.01
N LEU A 77 -11.73 -22.00 10.04
CA LEU A 77 -12.12 -22.20 11.43
C LEU A 77 -13.56 -21.74 11.67
N LEU A 78 -13.93 -20.55 11.21
CA LEU A 78 -15.28 -20.00 11.35
C LEU A 78 -16.32 -20.87 10.63
N PHE A 79 -16.01 -21.39 9.44
CA PHE A 79 -16.91 -22.31 8.73
C PHE A 79 -17.22 -23.56 9.56
N LYS A 80 -16.21 -24.12 10.23
CA LYS A 80 -16.38 -25.30 11.10
C LYS A 80 -17.08 -24.96 12.40
N ALA A 81 -16.63 -23.90 13.08
CA ALA A 81 -17.12 -23.52 14.41
C ALA A 81 -18.58 -23.05 14.38
N LEU A 82 -18.99 -22.36 13.32
CA LEU A 82 -20.34 -21.81 13.16
C LEU A 82 -21.25 -22.69 12.27
N GLY A 83 -20.75 -23.82 11.76
CA GLY A 83 -21.52 -24.73 10.90
C GLY A 83 -21.95 -24.11 9.57
N LEU A 84 -21.16 -23.18 9.02
CA LEU A 84 -21.50 -22.46 7.80
C LEU A 84 -21.27 -23.34 6.56
N LYS A 85 -22.26 -23.37 5.67
CA LYS A 85 -22.14 -24.04 4.36
C LYS A 85 -21.26 -23.18 3.45
N ARG A 86 -20.41 -23.82 2.67
CA ARG A 86 -19.49 -23.16 1.73
C ARG A 86 -20.12 -23.04 0.35
N GLU A 87 -19.84 -21.94 -0.34
CA GLU A 87 -20.09 -21.77 -1.77
C GLU A 87 -18.90 -21.07 -2.43
N ILE A 88 -18.77 -21.23 -3.74
CA ILE A 88 -17.73 -20.56 -4.52
C ILE A 88 -18.32 -19.27 -5.10
N SER A 89 -17.75 -18.14 -4.74
CA SER A 89 -18.11 -16.85 -5.35
C SER A 89 -17.55 -16.76 -6.76
N LYS A 90 -18.44 -16.58 -7.75
CA LYS A 90 -18.06 -16.42 -9.15
C LYS A 90 -17.26 -15.15 -9.39
N ASP A 91 -17.60 -14.07 -8.69
CA ASP A 91 -16.96 -12.77 -8.83
C ASP A 91 -15.50 -12.82 -8.37
N ILE A 92 -15.24 -13.48 -7.24
CA ILE A 92 -13.87 -13.72 -6.78
C ILE A 92 -13.10 -14.57 -7.78
N VAL A 93 -13.70 -15.66 -8.30
CA VAL A 93 -13.04 -16.52 -9.30
C VAL A 93 -12.66 -15.73 -10.56
N GLN A 94 -13.54 -14.85 -11.03
CA GLN A 94 -13.26 -14.02 -12.21
C GLN A 94 -12.08 -13.07 -11.97
N LEU A 95 -12.05 -12.38 -10.83
CA LEU A 95 -10.95 -11.48 -10.46
C LEU A 95 -9.62 -12.23 -10.32
N LEU A 96 -9.64 -13.41 -9.69
CA LEU A 96 -8.45 -14.25 -9.56
C LEU A 96 -7.95 -14.80 -10.90
N SER A 97 -8.85 -15.05 -11.85
CA SER A 97 -8.50 -15.62 -13.17
C SER A 97 -8.01 -14.56 -14.15
N GLY A 98 -8.40 -13.30 -13.97
CA GLY A 98 -8.03 -12.18 -14.83
C GLY A 98 -6.81 -11.38 -14.35
N GLY A 99 -6.24 -11.69 -13.18
CA GLY A 99 -5.25 -10.84 -12.52
C GLY A 99 -3.81 -11.39 -12.53
N ASP A 100 -2.84 -10.49 -12.72
CA ASP A 100 -1.40 -10.67 -12.39
C ASP A 100 -1.17 -10.56 -10.86
N ALA A 101 -2.06 -11.15 -10.06
CA ALA A 101 -1.95 -11.13 -8.61
C ALA A 101 -0.73 -11.95 -8.18
N GLN A 102 0.18 -11.34 -7.40
CA GLN A 102 1.25 -12.11 -6.77
C GLN A 102 0.61 -13.19 -5.90
N ALA A 103 1.03 -14.43 -6.11
CA ALA A 103 0.52 -15.56 -5.34
C ALA A 103 0.72 -15.27 -3.85
N PRO A 104 -0.36 -15.24 -3.04
CA PRO A 104 -0.23 -15.07 -1.61
C PRO A 104 0.53 -16.26 -1.02
N GLU A 105 1.20 -16.05 0.12
CA GLU A 105 1.93 -17.12 0.83
C GLU A 105 1.06 -18.36 1.11
N ASN A 106 -0.25 -18.13 1.32
CA ASN A 106 -1.24 -19.17 1.59
C ASN A 106 -1.89 -19.77 0.32
N GLY A 107 -1.46 -19.34 -0.87
CA GLY A 107 -1.99 -19.78 -2.16
C GLY A 107 -3.40 -19.25 -2.49
N PHE A 108 -3.85 -19.59 -3.71
CA PHE A 108 -5.17 -19.21 -4.22
C PHE A 108 -6.30 -20.13 -3.73
N ALA A 109 -5.94 -21.32 -3.22
CA ALA A 109 -6.89 -22.32 -2.78
C ALA A 109 -7.76 -21.79 -1.63
N GLY A 110 -9.07 -21.87 -1.80
CA GLY A 110 -10.03 -21.42 -0.80
C GLY A 110 -10.22 -19.90 -0.72
N GLN A 111 -9.57 -19.07 -1.56
CA GLN A 111 -9.83 -17.62 -1.60
C GLN A 111 -11.30 -17.33 -1.99
N ALA A 112 -11.78 -17.99 -3.05
CA ALA A 112 -13.15 -17.83 -3.55
C ALA A 112 -14.23 -18.53 -2.70
N GLU A 113 -13.86 -19.31 -1.69
CA GLU A 113 -14.83 -19.95 -0.79
C GLU A 113 -15.41 -18.92 0.19
N VAL A 114 -16.73 -18.75 0.16
CA VAL A 114 -17.49 -17.86 1.05
C VAL A 114 -18.64 -18.63 1.71
N PRO A 115 -19.17 -18.17 2.85
CA PRO A 115 -20.39 -18.75 3.42
C PRO A 115 -21.58 -18.58 2.48
N LYS A 116 -22.43 -19.61 2.41
CA LYS A 116 -23.63 -19.60 1.58
C LYS A 116 -24.58 -18.46 1.98
N GLY A 117 -24.92 -17.60 1.02
CA GLY A 117 -25.82 -16.46 1.25
C GLY A 117 -25.18 -15.31 2.04
N SER A 118 -23.84 -15.27 2.09
CA SER A 118 -23.12 -14.13 2.64
C SER A 118 -23.10 -12.94 1.68
N SER A 119 -22.96 -11.74 2.23
CA SER A 119 -22.59 -10.56 1.43
C SER A 119 -21.08 -10.54 1.31
N VAL A 120 -20.55 -10.46 0.08
CA VAL A 120 -19.11 -10.47 -0.20
C VAL A 120 -18.63 -9.05 -0.48
N PHE A 121 -17.46 -8.70 0.05
CA PHE A 121 -16.81 -7.40 -0.12
C PHE A 121 -15.52 -7.61 -0.91
N LEU A 122 -15.55 -7.23 -2.19
CA LEU A 122 -14.50 -7.57 -3.14
C LEU A 122 -13.28 -6.66 -3.00
N SER A 123 -12.10 -7.27 -2.95
CA SER A 123 -10.83 -6.59 -3.24
C SER A 123 -10.63 -6.47 -4.75
N GLU A 124 -9.74 -5.58 -5.19
CA GLU A 124 -9.49 -5.33 -6.63
C GLU A 124 -8.96 -6.57 -7.36
N ASP A 125 -8.20 -7.43 -6.67
CA ASP A 125 -7.58 -8.63 -7.21
C ASP A 125 -8.28 -9.93 -6.78
N GLY A 126 -9.39 -9.83 -6.04
CA GLY A 126 -10.11 -10.98 -5.50
C GLY A 126 -9.42 -11.69 -4.32
N LEU A 127 -8.22 -11.27 -3.91
CA LEU A 127 -7.53 -11.86 -2.76
C LEU A 127 -8.07 -11.30 -1.44
N TYR A 128 -8.25 -12.18 -0.47
CA TYR A 128 -8.69 -11.84 0.88
C TYR A 128 -9.99 -11.04 0.93
N ALA A 129 -10.93 -11.34 0.03
CA ALA A 129 -12.24 -10.69 0.02
C ALA A 129 -12.94 -10.81 1.39
N GLY A 130 -13.48 -9.69 1.86
CA GLY A 130 -14.28 -9.65 3.07
C GLY A 130 -15.64 -10.31 2.85
N PHE A 131 -16.31 -10.68 3.94
CA PHE A 131 -17.68 -11.18 3.85
C PHE A 131 -18.47 -10.91 5.13
N ALA A 132 -19.79 -10.87 5.02
CA ALA A 132 -20.70 -10.76 6.14
C ALA A 132 -21.73 -11.90 6.13
N VAL A 133 -21.93 -12.51 7.30
CA VAL A 133 -22.91 -13.58 7.52
C VAL A 133 -23.95 -13.10 8.52
N VAL A 134 -25.20 -13.47 8.27
CA VAL A 134 -26.33 -13.15 9.15
C VAL A 134 -26.89 -14.44 9.73
N SER A 135 -27.14 -14.43 11.04
CA SER A 135 -27.87 -15.48 11.75
C SER A 135 -28.92 -14.84 12.65
N GLY A 136 -30.19 -14.89 12.24
CA GLY A 136 -31.26 -14.18 12.93
C GLY A 136 -31.05 -12.66 12.88
N LYS A 137 -30.76 -12.05 14.04
CA LYS A 137 -30.43 -10.62 14.16
C LYS A 137 -28.93 -10.36 14.26
N GLN A 138 -28.12 -11.40 14.37
CA GLN A 138 -26.69 -11.27 14.58
C GLN A 138 -25.93 -11.22 13.25
N HIS A 139 -24.99 -10.28 13.15
CA HIS A 139 -24.15 -10.04 11.98
C HIS A 139 -22.69 -10.29 12.35
N LEU A 140 -22.05 -11.24 11.65
CA LEU A 140 -20.61 -11.44 11.70
C LEU A 140 -20.00 -10.91 10.40
N ILE A 141 -19.22 -9.84 10.50
CA ILE A 141 -18.49 -9.25 9.38
C ILE A 141 -17.02 -9.63 9.52
N VAL A 142 -16.42 -10.22 8.49
CA VAL A 142 -15.01 -10.64 8.48
C VAL A 142 -14.26 -9.86 7.40
N LEU A 143 -13.19 -9.16 7.79
CA LEU A 143 -12.42 -8.28 6.92
C LEU A 143 -10.91 -8.57 6.99
N PRO A 144 -10.18 -8.39 5.88
CA PRO A 144 -8.74 -8.54 5.89
C PRO A 144 -8.06 -7.33 6.54
N LEU A 145 -6.99 -7.56 7.30
CA LEU A 145 -6.06 -6.52 7.74
C LEU A 145 -4.96 -6.35 6.69
N ASP A 146 -5.36 -5.82 5.55
CA ASP A 146 -4.50 -5.60 4.38
C ASP A 146 -4.50 -4.13 3.98
N ALA A 147 -3.41 -3.43 4.25
CA ALA A 147 -3.29 -2.00 3.92
C ALA A 147 -3.37 -1.71 2.41
N VAL A 148 -3.12 -2.70 1.54
CA VAL A 148 -3.18 -2.52 0.08
C VAL A 148 -4.62 -2.68 -0.42
N ARG A 149 -5.38 -3.60 0.16
CA ARG A 149 -6.69 -4.02 -0.37
C ARG A 149 -7.87 -3.46 0.41
N ILE A 150 -7.67 -3.00 1.64
CA ILE A 150 -8.77 -2.67 2.55
C ILE A 150 -9.67 -1.54 2.03
N ASP A 151 -9.09 -0.55 1.34
CA ASP A 151 -9.88 0.57 0.79
C ASP A 151 -10.88 0.09 -0.25
N ALA A 152 -10.47 -0.82 -1.14
CA ALA A 152 -11.36 -1.44 -2.12
C ALA A 152 -12.43 -2.29 -1.44
N VAL A 153 -12.09 -3.06 -0.41
CA VAL A 153 -13.05 -3.85 0.37
C VAL A 153 -14.09 -2.96 1.06
N ILE A 154 -13.67 -1.81 1.59
CA ILE A 154 -14.56 -0.81 2.20
C ILE A 154 -15.52 -0.23 1.16
N ALA A 155 -14.97 0.19 0.01
CA ALA A 155 -15.74 0.81 -1.08
C ALA A 155 -16.69 -0.18 -1.78
N ASN A 156 -16.26 -1.42 -2.00
CA ASN A 156 -16.98 -2.44 -2.77
C ASN A 156 -17.97 -3.26 -1.92
N GLY A 157 -18.46 -2.71 -0.81
CA GLY A 157 -19.65 -3.23 -0.16
C GLY A 157 -19.66 -3.16 1.37
N PHE A 158 -18.52 -3.13 2.05
CA PHE A 158 -18.55 -3.12 3.52
C PHE A 158 -19.20 -1.86 4.08
N PHE A 159 -18.88 -0.68 3.53
CA PHE A 159 -19.49 0.57 3.99
C PHE A 159 -21.00 0.60 3.74
N ASP A 160 -21.43 0.19 2.54
CA ASP A 160 -22.86 0.13 2.19
C ASP A 160 -23.62 -0.88 3.03
N TYR A 161 -22.98 -2.02 3.35
CA TYR A 161 -23.53 -3.02 4.25
C TYR A 161 -23.76 -2.43 5.64
N LEU A 162 -22.77 -1.73 6.22
CA LEU A 162 -22.95 -1.08 7.52
C LEU A 162 -24.06 -0.03 7.50
N ARG A 163 -24.14 0.79 6.45
CA ARG A 163 -25.19 1.79 6.31
C ARG A 163 -26.58 1.15 6.26
N ALA A 164 -26.72 0.00 5.60
CA ALA A 164 -27.97 -0.75 5.56
C ALA A 164 -28.37 -1.29 6.94
N LEU A 165 -27.39 -1.70 7.76
CA LEU A 165 -27.63 -2.15 9.14
C LEU A 165 -28.00 -1.00 10.09
N TYR A 166 -27.44 0.18 9.86
CA TYR A 166 -27.57 1.34 10.74
C TYR A 166 -28.08 2.57 9.96
N PRO A 167 -29.38 2.58 9.60
CA PRO A 167 -29.99 3.71 8.90
C PRO A 167 -29.97 4.96 9.80
N GLY A 168 -29.19 5.96 9.41
CA GLY A 168 -28.98 7.20 10.16
C GLY A 168 -27.51 7.64 10.30
N GLY A 169 -26.56 6.81 9.87
CA GLY A 169 -25.15 7.19 9.76
C GLY A 169 -24.89 8.27 8.70
N GLU A 170 -23.87 9.09 8.92
CA GLU A 170 -23.43 10.11 7.96
C GLU A 170 -23.03 9.47 6.63
N SER A 171 -23.17 10.22 5.53
CA SER A 171 -22.83 9.73 4.20
C SER A 171 -21.39 9.20 4.17
N ALA A 172 -21.21 8.16 3.35
CA ALA A 172 -19.93 7.65 2.87
C ALA A 172 -18.96 8.80 2.63
N PRO A 173 -17.64 8.56 2.68
CA PRO A 173 -16.81 9.42 1.87
C PRO A 173 -17.45 9.35 0.48
N ALA A 174 -17.59 10.48 -0.21
CA ALA A 174 -17.48 10.39 -1.66
C ALA A 174 -16.32 9.42 -1.84
N ALA A 175 -16.57 8.25 -2.44
CA ALA A 175 -15.49 7.33 -2.69
C ALA A 175 -14.35 8.20 -3.20
N ALA A 176 -13.14 8.02 -2.71
CA ALA A 176 -12.01 8.36 -3.55
C ALA A 176 -12.01 7.37 -4.74
N GLY A 177 -13.15 7.26 -5.45
CA GLY A 177 -13.17 7.11 -6.87
C GLY A 177 -12.46 8.31 -7.48
N PRO A 178 -12.10 8.18 -8.76
CA PRO A 178 -10.94 8.81 -9.37
C PRO A 178 -10.84 10.27 -8.93
N ALA A 179 -9.68 10.62 -8.36
CA ALA A 179 -9.33 11.90 -7.77
C ALA A 179 -10.30 13.03 -8.14
N ALA A 180 -10.94 13.64 -7.13
CA ALA A 180 -11.45 14.99 -7.27
C ALA A 180 -10.40 15.79 -8.04
N VAL A 181 -10.81 16.50 -9.10
CA VAL A 181 -9.92 17.29 -9.95
C VAL A 181 -8.90 17.98 -9.06
N THR A 182 -7.66 17.49 -9.06
CA THR A 182 -6.63 18.14 -8.27
C THR A 182 -6.31 19.42 -9.02
N PRO A 183 -6.37 20.60 -8.40
CA PRO A 183 -6.01 21.86 -9.05
C PRO A 183 -4.59 21.81 -9.67
N GLN A 184 -3.74 20.91 -9.18
CA GLN A 184 -2.43 20.57 -9.73
C GLN A 184 -2.49 19.91 -11.12
N ALA A 185 -3.48 19.05 -11.38
CA ALA A 185 -3.64 18.42 -12.70
C ALA A 185 -4.04 19.44 -13.76
N GLU A 186 -4.95 20.36 -13.43
CA GLU A 186 -5.33 21.48 -14.31
C GLU A 186 -4.12 22.39 -14.58
N LYS A 187 -3.43 22.83 -13.51
CA LYS A 187 -2.24 23.68 -13.61
C LYS A 187 -1.15 23.06 -14.49
N ALA A 188 -0.83 21.78 -14.28
CA ALA A 188 0.17 21.08 -15.08
C ALA A 188 -0.23 20.98 -16.54
N CYS A 189 -1.50 20.67 -16.83
CA CYS A 189 -2.00 20.58 -18.20
C CYS A 189 -2.01 21.94 -18.90
N GLU A 190 -2.42 23.02 -18.22
CA GLU A 190 -2.37 24.38 -18.77
C GLU A 190 -0.93 24.81 -19.10
N ALA A 191 0.02 24.53 -18.20
CA ALA A 191 1.44 24.83 -18.41
C ALA A 191 2.00 24.06 -19.63
N LEU A 192 1.65 22.78 -19.77
CA LEU A 192 2.05 21.95 -20.92
C LEU A 192 1.41 22.45 -22.24
N LYS A 193 0.11 22.81 -22.22
CA LYS A 193 -0.58 23.37 -23.40
C LYS A 193 0.01 24.71 -23.83
N ALA A 194 0.30 25.60 -22.89
CA ALA A 194 0.90 26.90 -23.18
C ALA A 194 2.24 26.80 -23.93
N LYS A 195 2.92 25.66 -23.81
CA LYS A 195 4.20 25.36 -24.47
C LYS A 195 4.10 24.34 -25.61
N ASN A 196 2.90 23.87 -25.96
CA ASN A 196 2.67 22.78 -26.92
C ASN A 196 3.48 21.52 -26.61
N MET A 197 3.58 21.18 -25.32
CA MET A 197 4.32 19.99 -24.86
C MET A 197 3.39 18.82 -24.61
N THR A 198 3.86 17.63 -24.97
CA THR A 198 3.16 16.36 -24.75
C THR A 198 4.01 15.43 -23.90
N VAL A 199 3.36 14.67 -23.03
CA VAL A 199 3.99 13.80 -22.03
C VAL A 199 3.50 12.38 -22.22
N ALA A 200 4.42 11.45 -22.45
CA ALA A 200 4.12 10.01 -22.41
C ALA A 200 4.33 9.48 -21.00
N VAL A 201 3.28 8.95 -20.38
CA VAL A 201 3.36 8.31 -19.06
C VAL A 201 3.43 6.80 -19.24
N ALA A 202 4.42 6.16 -18.63
CA ALA A 202 4.49 4.71 -18.58
C ALA A 202 3.37 4.15 -17.68
N SER A 203 2.65 3.18 -18.23
CA SER A 203 1.53 2.51 -17.57
C SER A 203 2.06 1.50 -16.55
N THR A 204 2.09 1.93 -15.30
CA THR A 204 2.37 1.10 -14.11
C THR A 204 1.13 1.00 -13.22
N LYS A 205 1.11 0.06 -12.27
CA LYS A 205 0.00 -0.12 -11.32
C LYS A 205 -0.34 1.17 -10.56
N THR A 206 0.65 2.01 -10.26
CA THR A 206 0.44 3.30 -9.58
C THR A 206 0.03 4.42 -10.53
N SER A 207 0.39 4.32 -11.83
CA SER A 207 0.05 5.34 -12.82
C SER A 207 -1.44 5.39 -13.18
N CYS A 208 -2.22 4.35 -12.86
CA CYS A 208 -3.67 4.36 -13.05
C CYS A 208 -4.35 5.46 -12.20
N PHE A 209 -3.74 5.84 -11.07
CA PHE A 209 -4.22 6.94 -10.22
C PHE A 209 -3.93 8.31 -10.86
N LEU A 210 -2.82 8.45 -11.58
CA LEU A 210 -2.55 9.61 -12.41
C LEU A 210 -3.51 9.67 -13.61
N GLU A 211 -3.80 8.54 -14.25
CA GLU A 211 -4.77 8.46 -15.35
C GLU A 211 -6.18 8.85 -14.90
N ALA A 212 -6.59 8.37 -13.72
CA ALA A 212 -7.83 8.76 -13.07
C ALA A 212 -7.88 10.28 -12.79
N ALA A 213 -6.82 10.86 -12.24
CA ALA A 213 -6.73 12.30 -11.99
C ALA A 213 -6.76 13.12 -13.30
N ALA A 214 -6.08 12.63 -14.34
CA ALA A 214 -6.05 13.25 -15.65
C ALA A 214 -7.43 13.21 -16.34
N LYS A 215 -8.15 12.08 -16.31
CA LYS A 215 -9.48 11.96 -16.94
C LYS A 215 -10.51 12.96 -16.41
N ASN A 216 -10.37 13.38 -15.16
CA ASN A 216 -11.25 14.36 -14.54
C ASN A 216 -10.87 15.80 -14.87
N ALA A 217 -9.66 16.04 -15.40
CA ALA A 217 -9.22 17.35 -15.87
C ALA A 217 -9.50 17.48 -17.39
N PRO A 218 -10.42 18.37 -17.83
CA PRO A 218 -10.84 18.48 -19.23
C PRO A 218 -9.69 18.88 -20.18
N ALA A 219 -8.59 19.43 -19.65
CA ALA A 219 -7.40 19.77 -20.40
C ALA A 219 -6.40 18.60 -20.57
N ALA A 220 -6.49 17.53 -19.77
CA ALA A 220 -5.42 16.52 -19.70
C ALA A 220 -5.42 15.49 -20.84
N GLY A 221 -6.59 15.26 -21.46
CA GLY A 221 -6.74 14.26 -22.53
C GLY A 221 -5.85 14.49 -23.76
N ASP A 222 -5.42 15.74 -23.98
CA ASP A 222 -4.56 16.11 -25.12
C ASP A 222 -3.06 16.13 -24.78
N CYS A 223 -2.70 16.21 -23.49
CA CYS A 223 -1.32 16.43 -23.04
C CYS A 223 -0.65 15.18 -22.48
N LEU A 224 -1.42 14.29 -21.86
CA LEU A 224 -0.92 13.09 -21.18
C LEU A 224 -1.34 11.84 -21.97
N ALA A 225 -0.35 11.10 -22.43
CA ALA A 225 -0.55 9.87 -23.18
C ALA A 225 -0.01 8.68 -22.39
N PHE A 226 -0.88 7.79 -21.93
CA PHE A 226 -0.47 6.56 -21.24
C PHE A 226 0.02 5.53 -22.26
N VAL A 227 1.11 4.83 -21.93
CA VAL A 227 1.79 3.89 -22.83
C VAL A 227 2.30 2.69 -22.04
N GLU A 228 2.15 1.48 -22.56
CA GLU A 228 2.72 0.28 -21.95
C GLU A 228 4.20 0.14 -22.31
N CYS A 229 5.06 0.06 -21.28
CA CYS A 229 6.50 0.00 -21.46
C CYS A 229 7.06 -1.25 -20.79
N ASP A 230 7.42 -2.26 -21.59
CA ASP A 230 8.13 -3.44 -21.10
C ASP A 230 9.62 -3.14 -20.95
N VAL A 231 9.99 -2.70 -19.75
CA VAL A 231 11.40 -2.52 -19.34
C VAL A 231 11.72 -3.51 -18.25
N GLU A 232 12.50 -4.54 -18.60
CA GLU A 232 13.03 -5.49 -17.62
C GLU A 232 13.90 -4.78 -16.59
N LYS A 233 13.66 -5.09 -15.32
CA LYS A 233 14.42 -4.56 -14.19
C LYS A 233 15.88 -5.03 -14.24
N GLY A 234 16.14 -6.30 -14.54
CA GLY A 234 17.49 -6.88 -14.51
C GLY A 234 18.18 -6.62 -13.17
N GLU A 235 19.47 -6.22 -13.21
CA GLU A 235 20.28 -5.83 -12.04
C GLU A 235 20.12 -4.35 -11.62
N LYS A 236 19.20 -3.59 -12.25
CA LYS A 236 19.07 -2.14 -12.01
C LYS A 236 18.45 -1.87 -10.63
N THR A 237 18.93 -0.81 -9.98
CA THR A 237 18.31 -0.29 -8.76
C THR A 237 16.88 0.20 -9.05
N HIS A 238 16.02 0.25 -8.02
CA HIS A 238 14.65 0.78 -8.17
C HIS A 238 14.62 2.19 -8.79
N LYS A 239 15.63 3.02 -8.51
CA LYS A 239 15.78 4.36 -9.08
C LYS A 239 16.11 4.32 -10.58
N GLU A 240 17.03 3.46 -10.98
CA GLU A 240 17.46 3.32 -12.38
C GLU A 240 16.39 2.65 -13.24
N HIS A 241 15.64 1.70 -12.68
CA HIS A 241 14.53 1.06 -13.36
C HIS A 241 13.44 2.08 -13.73
N ILE A 242 13.06 2.94 -12.79
CA ILE A 242 12.04 3.97 -13.01
C ILE A 242 12.52 5.06 -13.97
N ALA A 243 13.80 5.43 -13.91
CA ALA A 243 14.39 6.33 -14.90
C ALA A 243 14.33 5.72 -16.32
N ALA A 244 14.72 4.45 -16.46
CA ALA A 244 14.68 3.75 -17.73
C ALA A 244 13.24 3.61 -18.27
N LEU A 245 12.27 3.43 -17.38
CA LEU A 245 10.86 3.29 -17.70
C LEU A 245 10.25 4.64 -18.17
N ALA A 246 10.60 5.76 -17.52
CA ALA A 246 10.25 7.10 -18.01
C ALA A 246 10.88 7.40 -19.39
N PHE A 247 12.13 7.02 -19.58
CA PHE A 247 12.82 7.21 -20.86
C PHE A 247 12.27 6.31 -21.97
N ALA A 248 11.80 5.10 -21.63
CA ALA A 248 11.11 4.22 -22.57
C ALA A 248 9.77 4.84 -23.01
N ALA A 249 9.01 5.44 -22.08
CA ALA A 249 7.77 6.14 -22.41
C ALA A 249 8.01 7.30 -23.39
N LEU A 250 9.08 8.09 -23.18
CA LEU A 250 9.49 9.15 -24.11
C LEU A 250 9.70 8.63 -25.54
N LYS A 251 10.21 7.40 -25.71
CA LYS A 251 10.51 6.82 -27.03
C LYS A 251 9.31 6.26 -27.77
N GLN A 252 8.25 5.88 -27.08
CA GLN A 252 7.13 5.13 -27.68
C GLN A 252 6.05 6.02 -28.32
N LYS A 253 6.06 7.33 -28.08
CA LYS A 253 5.20 8.32 -28.73
C LYS A 253 6.03 9.55 -29.07
N GLY A 254 5.65 10.32 -30.08
CA GLY A 254 6.29 11.61 -30.46
C GLY A 254 6.14 12.72 -29.40
N SER A 255 6.29 12.35 -28.14
CA SER A 255 6.10 13.18 -26.97
C SER A 255 7.39 13.94 -26.67
N ASN A 256 7.25 15.13 -26.08
CA ASN A 256 8.40 15.93 -25.68
C ASN A 256 9.03 15.42 -24.38
N LEU A 257 8.23 14.77 -23.53
CA LEU A 257 8.62 14.26 -22.23
C LEU A 257 8.13 12.83 -22.00
N GLY A 258 8.85 12.10 -21.16
CA GLY A 258 8.45 10.81 -20.61
C GLY A 258 8.26 10.91 -19.10
N ALA A 259 7.31 10.18 -18.53
CA ALA A 259 7.06 10.16 -17.10
C ALA A 259 6.81 8.73 -16.60
N ALA A 260 7.15 8.46 -15.35
CA ALA A 260 6.94 7.17 -14.73
C ALA A 260 6.72 7.28 -13.22
N MET A 261 5.92 6.36 -12.68
CA MET A 261 5.72 6.19 -11.24
C MET A 261 6.01 4.75 -10.85
N SER A 262 6.70 4.57 -9.72
CA SER A 262 6.97 3.26 -9.17
C SER A 262 5.83 2.73 -8.32
N ASN A 263 5.90 1.44 -8.00
CA ASN A 263 5.13 0.89 -6.90
C ASN A 263 5.63 1.48 -5.57
N VAL A 264 4.83 1.31 -4.53
CA VAL A 264 5.19 1.67 -3.16
C VAL A 264 6.25 0.70 -2.63
N PHE A 265 7.35 1.22 -2.11
CA PHE A 265 8.47 0.45 -1.56
C PHE A 265 8.68 0.73 -0.07
N VAL A 266 9.28 -0.24 0.62
CA VAL A 266 9.70 -0.12 2.02
C VAL A 266 11.20 0.10 2.08
N SER A 267 11.67 0.96 2.98
CA SER A 267 13.10 1.16 3.17
C SER A 267 13.76 -0.08 3.76
N GLU A 268 14.79 -0.58 3.09
CA GLU A 268 15.60 -1.71 3.54
C GLU A 268 16.30 -1.41 4.87
N THR A 269 16.60 -0.13 5.13
CA THR A 269 17.23 0.36 6.37
C THR A 269 16.25 0.66 7.49
N ASP A 270 14.98 0.90 7.17
CA ASP A 270 13.97 1.31 8.15
C ASP A 270 12.60 0.82 7.68
N SER A 271 12.18 -0.32 8.22
CA SER A 271 10.94 -0.98 7.84
C SER A 271 9.68 -0.17 8.17
N SER A 272 9.82 0.95 8.89
CA SER A 272 8.73 1.90 9.16
C SER A 272 8.59 2.97 8.06
N LYS A 273 9.57 3.12 7.18
CA LYS A 273 9.58 4.13 6.11
C LYS A 273 9.13 3.55 4.79
N VAL A 274 8.11 4.18 4.23
CA VAL A 274 7.52 3.82 2.94
C VAL A 274 7.83 4.94 1.94
N PHE A 275 8.11 4.60 0.68
CA PHE A 275 8.43 5.60 -0.34
C PHE A 275 7.99 5.18 -1.75
N VAL A 276 7.83 6.18 -2.62
CA VAL A 276 7.56 6.03 -4.05
C VAL A 276 8.62 6.80 -4.85
N PHE A 277 9.01 6.27 -6.00
CA PHE A 277 9.80 7.00 -6.99
C PHE A 277 8.91 7.54 -8.10
N VAL A 278 9.11 8.80 -8.43
CA VAL A 278 8.50 9.47 -9.58
C VAL A 278 9.61 9.98 -10.48
N ALA A 279 9.42 9.88 -11.80
CA ALA A 279 10.42 10.29 -12.76
C ALA A 279 9.84 11.06 -13.94
N VAL A 280 10.61 12.04 -14.40
CA VAL A 280 10.37 12.82 -15.62
C VAL A 280 11.64 12.78 -16.47
N ALA A 281 11.50 12.40 -17.73
CA ALA A 281 12.56 12.29 -18.72
C ALA A 281 12.35 13.29 -19.85
N ASP A 282 13.43 13.94 -20.26
CA ASP A 282 13.51 14.65 -21.54
C ASP A 282 14.50 13.96 -22.48
N ALA A 283 14.76 14.55 -23.64
CA ALA A 283 15.67 14.00 -24.64
C ALA A 283 17.13 13.88 -24.16
N GLN A 284 17.52 14.56 -23.07
CA GLN A 284 18.90 14.62 -22.59
C GLN A 284 19.11 13.94 -21.23
N ARG A 285 18.14 14.02 -20.32
CA ARG A 285 18.28 13.58 -18.93
C ARG A 285 16.95 13.06 -18.38
N THR A 286 17.07 12.21 -17.37
CA THR A 286 15.93 11.75 -16.58
C THR A 286 16.12 12.16 -15.13
N ARG A 287 15.12 12.83 -14.57
CA ARG A 287 15.07 13.21 -13.18
C ARG A 287 14.18 12.25 -12.43
N VAL A 288 14.64 11.79 -11.26
CA VAL A 288 13.90 10.90 -10.38
C VAL A 288 13.82 11.55 -9.00
N ALA A 289 12.63 11.71 -8.46
CA ALA A 289 12.40 12.11 -7.07
C ALA A 289 11.95 10.92 -6.24
N LYS A 290 12.42 10.85 -5.00
CA LYS A 290 12.03 9.86 -4.00
C LYS A 290 11.14 10.56 -2.98
N ILE A 291 9.90 10.12 -2.87
CA ILE A 291 8.89 10.70 -1.97
C ILE A 291 8.69 9.72 -0.84
N PHE A 292 8.90 10.18 0.39
CA PHE A 292 8.69 9.37 1.59
C PHE A 292 7.32 9.69 2.18
N ALA A 293 6.66 8.67 2.72
CA ALA A 293 5.48 8.87 3.56
C ALA A 293 5.88 9.60 4.85
N GLU A 294 5.08 10.58 5.24
CA GLU A 294 5.13 11.18 6.56
C GLU A 294 4.69 10.18 7.65
N PRO A 295 5.09 10.38 8.92
CA PRO A 295 4.68 9.50 10.01
C PRO A 295 3.15 9.41 10.14
N GLY A 296 2.59 8.24 9.84
CA GLY A 296 1.14 8.00 9.88
C GLY A 296 0.41 8.19 8.53
N GLU A 297 1.12 8.62 7.49
CA GLU A 297 0.61 8.73 6.13
C GLU A 297 0.40 7.35 5.50
N THR A 298 -0.71 7.18 4.78
CA THR A 298 -1.09 5.91 4.18
C THR A 298 -0.33 5.69 2.87
N PRO A 299 -0.10 4.44 2.41
CA PRO A 299 0.40 4.18 1.07
C PRO A 299 -0.43 4.86 -0.02
N ARG A 300 -1.75 4.98 0.21
CA ARG A 300 -2.65 5.68 -0.71
C ARG A 300 -2.41 7.19 -0.72
N GLN A 301 -2.31 7.82 0.44
CA GLN A 301 -1.98 9.25 0.57
C GLN A 301 -0.61 9.54 -0.05
N LEU A 302 0.37 8.67 0.19
CA LEU A 302 1.68 8.75 -0.44
C LEU A 302 1.58 8.67 -1.98
N ILE A 303 0.68 7.85 -2.52
CA ILE A 303 0.43 7.79 -3.97
C ILE A 303 -0.21 9.08 -4.47
N ASP A 304 -1.19 9.62 -3.75
CA ASP A 304 -1.85 10.88 -4.11
C ASP A 304 -0.83 12.05 -4.08
N VAL A 305 0.01 12.13 -3.05
CA VAL A 305 1.15 13.08 -2.97
C VAL A 305 2.18 12.83 -4.07
N ALA A 306 2.41 11.58 -4.45
CA ALA A 306 3.31 11.25 -5.57
C ALA A 306 2.73 11.66 -6.92
N VAL A 307 1.41 11.54 -7.11
CA VAL A 307 0.69 12.05 -8.28
C VAL A 307 0.81 13.58 -8.35
N GLU A 308 0.52 14.27 -7.25
CA GLU A 308 0.66 15.74 -7.15
C GLU A 308 2.10 16.18 -7.44
N SER A 309 3.09 15.53 -6.81
CA SER A 309 4.51 15.82 -7.02
C SER A 309 4.96 15.59 -8.47
N LEU A 310 4.42 14.57 -9.15
CA LEU A 310 4.72 14.32 -10.55
C LEU A 310 4.12 15.41 -11.44
N LEU A 311 2.88 15.83 -11.18
CA LEU A 311 2.23 16.92 -11.89
C LEU A 311 2.95 18.26 -11.68
N ASP A 312 3.39 18.55 -10.45
CA ASP A 312 4.19 19.72 -10.14
C ASP A 312 5.55 19.70 -10.86
N MET A 313 6.23 18.55 -10.89
CA MET A 313 7.47 18.41 -11.67
C MET A 313 7.27 18.68 -13.17
N LEU A 314 6.12 18.30 -13.73
CA LEU A 314 5.77 18.57 -15.13
C LEU A 314 5.44 20.05 -15.34
N ALA A 315 4.67 20.65 -14.43
CA ALA A 315 4.33 22.07 -14.46
C ALA A 315 5.59 22.95 -14.38
N ASP A 316 6.45 22.69 -13.40
CA ASP A 316 7.73 23.38 -13.23
C ASP A 316 8.63 23.21 -14.46
N TYR A 317 8.67 22.03 -15.08
CA TYR A 317 9.44 21.81 -16.30
C TYR A 317 8.90 22.69 -17.45
N ALA A 318 7.58 22.72 -17.63
CA ALA A 318 6.94 23.49 -18.70
C ALA A 318 7.10 25.01 -18.48
N GLU A 319 6.98 25.48 -17.23
CA GLU A 319 7.17 26.90 -16.89
C GLU A 319 8.61 27.35 -17.12
N ARG A 320 9.60 26.51 -16.77
CA ARG A 320 11.03 26.85 -16.81
C ARG A 320 11.75 26.42 -18.09
N ASN A 321 11.05 25.78 -19.04
CA ASN A 321 11.61 25.20 -20.26
C ASN A 321 12.82 24.28 -19.98
N GLY A 322 12.75 23.45 -18.94
CA GLY A 322 13.83 22.55 -18.54
C GLY A 322 13.99 22.41 -17.02
N PHE A 323 14.96 21.61 -16.59
CA PHE A 323 15.19 21.30 -15.17
C PHE A 323 15.91 22.40 -14.37
N ALA A 324 15.87 23.66 -14.79
CA ALA A 324 16.62 24.75 -14.13
C ALA A 324 16.03 25.11 -12.74
N GLY A 325 16.88 25.09 -11.70
CA GLY A 325 16.53 25.60 -10.37
C GLY A 325 15.93 24.59 -9.39
N PHE A 326 16.18 23.30 -9.57
CA PHE A 326 15.91 22.31 -8.52
C PHE A 326 17.21 21.92 -7.81
N GLU A 327 17.26 22.08 -6.48
CA GLU A 327 18.37 21.58 -5.69
C GLU A 327 18.48 20.07 -5.87
N ASN A 328 19.63 19.64 -6.39
CA ASN A 328 20.02 18.25 -6.40
C ASN A 328 20.22 17.81 -4.95
N SER A 329 19.43 16.87 -4.45
CA SER A 329 19.89 16.00 -3.37
C SER A 329 20.98 15.11 -3.98
N ALA A 330 22.21 15.63 -4.02
CA ALA A 330 23.39 14.89 -4.42
C ALA A 330 23.53 13.65 -3.52
N PRO A 331 23.90 12.48 -4.05
CA PRO A 331 24.36 11.39 -3.19
C PRO A 331 25.56 11.90 -2.35
N PRO A 332 25.68 11.52 -1.07
CA PRO A 332 26.84 11.89 -0.27
C PRO A 332 28.08 11.44 -1.03
N ALA A 333 28.98 12.39 -1.28
CA ALA A 333 30.23 12.11 -1.96
C ALA A 333 31.00 11.02 -1.17
N PRO A 334 31.58 10.03 -1.86
CA PRO A 334 32.54 9.15 -1.20
C PRO A 334 33.66 10.01 -0.60
N PRO A 335 34.17 9.66 0.60
CA PRO A 335 35.23 10.44 1.22
C PRO A 335 36.41 10.55 0.26
N ALA A 336 36.80 11.78 -0.05
CA ALA A 336 37.86 12.09 -0.98
C ALA A 336 39.17 11.43 -0.53
N ALA A 337 39.75 10.63 -1.42
CA ALA A 337 41.12 10.16 -1.32
C ALA A 337 42.06 11.39 -1.42
N GLY A 338 42.44 11.94 -0.28
CA GLY A 338 43.46 12.98 -0.16
C GLY A 338 44.84 12.35 -0.15
N SER A 339 45.56 12.50 -1.26
CA SER A 339 47.00 12.29 -1.37
C SER A 339 47.76 13.26 -0.45
N GLY A 340 48.55 12.72 0.47
CA GLY A 340 49.52 13.47 1.27
C GLY A 340 50.59 12.51 1.78
N LEU A 341 51.85 12.77 1.40
CA LEU A 341 53.01 11.95 1.71
C LEU A 341 53.24 11.76 3.23
N LEU A 342 53.79 10.58 3.56
CA LEU A 342 54.34 10.15 4.85
C LEU A 342 55.32 11.17 5.47
N PRO A 343 55.52 11.14 6.81
CA PRO A 343 56.58 10.29 7.35
C PRO A 343 56.17 9.43 8.56
N THR A 344 56.75 8.22 8.55
CA THR A 344 56.99 7.24 9.61
C THR A 344 56.96 7.72 11.07
N ALA A 345 56.19 7.03 11.94
CA ALA A 345 56.67 6.48 13.22
C ALA A 345 55.61 5.66 13.97
N ALA A 346 56.03 4.45 14.37
CA ALA A 346 55.65 3.74 15.60
C ALA A 346 54.20 3.30 15.82
N ILE A 347 53.98 2.05 15.45
CA ILE A 347 53.05 1.07 16.04
C ILE A 347 53.20 1.04 17.56
N ALA A 348 52.13 1.27 18.33
CA ALA A 348 51.98 0.82 19.71
C ALA A 348 50.57 1.12 20.29
N LEU A 349 50.00 0.12 20.99
CA LEU A 349 48.95 0.22 22.03
C LEU A 349 47.53 0.66 21.55
N ILE A 350 46.41 -0.02 21.80
CA ILE A 350 45.95 -0.77 22.98
C ILE A 350 44.90 -1.81 22.53
N CYS A 351 45.21 -3.10 22.69
CA CYS A 351 44.20 -4.15 22.85
C CYS A 351 44.55 -4.91 24.13
N ALA A 352 43.93 -4.52 25.24
CA ALA A 352 43.97 -5.27 26.49
C ALA A 352 42.68 -5.03 27.28
N ALA A 353 41.85 -6.07 27.30
CA ALA A 353 40.87 -6.48 28.33
C ALA A 353 39.67 -7.12 27.62
N ALA A 354 39.32 -8.39 27.80
CA ALA A 354 39.81 -9.39 28.72
C ALA A 354 39.49 -10.78 28.15
N ALA A 355 40.49 -11.65 28.11
CA ALA A 355 40.30 -13.09 28.09
C ALA A 355 40.57 -13.61 29.51
N ALA A 356 39.55 -14.18 30.13
CA ALA A 356 39.62 -15.06 31.28
C ALA A 356 38.59 -16.16 30.99
N LEU A 357 38.83 -17.46 31.17
CA LEU A 357 39.98 -18.21 31.64
C LEU A 357 39.69 -19.64 31.17
N SER A 358 40.55 -20.25 30.37
CA SER A 358 40.45 -21.68 30.06
C SER A 358 41.85 -22.26 29.86
N ALA A 359 42.38 -22.87 30.92
CA ALA A 359 43.17 -24.12 30.88
C ALA A 359 43.97 -24.30 32.20
N ALA A 360 43.39 -25.03 33.13
CA ALA A 360 44.12 -26.04 33.92
C ALA A 360 43.41 -27.34 33.53
N VAL A 361 44.03 -28.34 32.94
CA VAL A 361 45.10 -29.23 33.43
C VAL A 361 45.63 -29.91 32.16
N GLY A 362 46.92 -29.92 31.81
CA GLY A 362 48.03 -30.42 32.61
C GLY A 362 48.30 -31.90 32.29
N TRP A 363 48.91 -32.18 31.14
CA TRP A 363 49.57 -33.46 30.85
C TRP A 363 51.07 -33.20 30.77
N MET A 364 51.83 -33.58 31.81
CA MET A 364 53.23 -33.97 31.68
C MET A 364 53.74 -34.74 32.91
N VAL A 365 53.76 -36.06 32.79
CA VAL A 365 54.85 -36.96 33.20
C VAL A 365 54.83 -38.03 32.08
N ARG A 366 55.83 -38.18 31.22
CA ARG A 366 57.29 -38.11 31.40
C ARG A 366 57.99 -37.10 30.51
#